data_AF-A0A227J3S9-F1
#
_entry.id   AF-A0A227J3S9-F1
#
_cell.length_a   1.000
_cell.length_b   1.000
_cell.length_c   1.000
_cell.angle_alpha   90.00
_cell.angle_beta   90.00
_cell.angle_gamma   90.00
#
_symmetry.space_group_name_H-M   'P 1'
#
loop_
_entity.id
_entity.type
_entity.pdbx_description
1 polymer ?
#
loop_
_entity_poly.entity_id
_entity_poly.type
_entity_poly.pdbx_seq_one_letter_code
_entity_poly.pdbx_strand_id
1 'polypeptide(L)'
;QIHQSMREMEFKLNDEPASYHGVHSAILVGLLSHIGMKDQEKNEYQGARNARFHIFPASGLFKKQPKWIMSAELVETSKLWGRIIAKIQPEWIEPLAKHLIK
;
A
#
# COMPACT_ATOMS: atom_id res chain seq x y z
N GLN A 1 -1.73 -2.41 25.65
CA GLN A 1 -0.84 -3.49 25.15
C GLN A 1 0.17 -2.94 24.14
N ILE A 2 -0.20 -2.50 22.93
CA ILE A 2 0.77 -1.99 21.92
C ILE A 2 1.64 -0.83 22.44
N HIS A 3 1.06 0.17 23.11
CA HIS A 3 1.82 1.31 23.67
C HIS A 3 2.86 0.86 24.70
N GLN A 4 2.54 -0.14 25.53
CA GLN A 4 3.49 -0.65 26.52
C GLN A 4 4.67 -1.36 25.85
N SER A 5 4.40 -2.24 24.89
CA SER A 5 5.45 -2.94 24.14
C SER A 5 6.35 -1.99 23.35
N MET A 6 5.80 -0.91 22.79
CA MET A 6 6.61 0.11 22.10
C MET A 6 7.59 0.82 23.06
N ARG A 7 7.16 1.11 24.29
CA ARG A 7 8.05 1.71 25.32
C ARG A 7 9.14 0.74 25.77
N GLU A 8 8.81 -0.54 25.93
CA GLU A 8 9.78 -1.59 26.29
C GLU A 8 10.85 -1.78 25.21
N MET A 9 10.50 -1.57 23.94
CA MET A 9 11.43 -1.60 22.80
C MET A 9 12.09 -0.24 22.54
N GLU A 10 11.96 0.72 23.45
CA GLU A 10 12.55 2.08 23.36
C GLU A 10 12.15 2.87 22.11
N PHE A 11 10.99 2.55 21.51
CA PHE A 11 10.47 3.35 20.40
C PHE A 11 9.92 4.68 20.89
N LYS A 12 10.33 5.75 20.23
CA LYS A 12 9.80 7.09 20.50
C LYS A 12 8.50 7.28 19.76
N LEU A 13 7.43 7.63 20.49
CA LEU A 13 6.18 8.04 19.88
C LEU A 13 6.34 9.42 19.22
N ASN A 14 5.60 9.63 18.14
CA ASN A 14 5.54 10.94 17.51
C ASN A 14 4.78 11.91 18.41
N ASP A 15 5.33 13.09 18.61
CA ASP A 15 4.66 14.19 19.32
C ASP A 15 3.65 14.90 18.39
N GLU A 16 3.89 14.84 17.07
CA GLU A 16 3.05 15.45 16.02
C GLU A 16 2.42 14.38 15.12
N PRO A 17 1.26 14.64 14.50
CA PRO A 17 0.65 13.73 13.54
C PRO A 17 1.58 13.41 12.36
N ALA A 18 1.67 12.12 12.00
CA ALA A 18 2.47 11.69 10.87
C ALA A 18 1.93 12.25 9.55
N SER A 19 2.83 12.60 8.64
CA SER A 19 2.46 13.02 7.29
C SER A 19 1.83 11.87 6.51
N TYR A 20 1.07 12.20 5.45
CA TYR A 20 0.50 11.19 4.55
C TYR A 20 1.59 10.25 4.04
N HIS A 21 2.70 10.79 3.53
CA HIS A 21 3.83 9.97 3.09
C HIS A 21 4.39 9.09 4.22
N GLY A 22 4.60 9.64 5.42
CA GLY A 22 5.16 8.90 6.56
C GLY A 22 4.32 7.67 6.95
N VAL A 23 2.99 7.82 7.02
CA VAL A 23 2.09 6.69 7.34
C VAL A 23 2.16 5.60 6.27
N HIS A 24 2.08 5.97 5.00
CA HIS A 24 2.04 5.00 3.91
C HIS A 24 3.40 4.31 3.71
N SER A 25 4.51 5.03 3.89
CA SER A 25 5.85 4.42 3.85
C SER A 25 6.07 3.45 4.99
N ALA A 26 5.60 3.75 6.20
CA ALA A 26 5.66 2.81 7.34
C ALA A 26 4.91 1.50 7.03
N ILE A 27 3.76 1.58 6.36
CA ILE A 27 2.98 0.40 5.95
C ILE A 27 3.66 -0.34 4.79
N LEU A 28 4.21 0.38 3.80
CA LEU A 28 4.86 -0.19 2.63
C LEU A 28 6.04 -1.09 2.98
N VAL A 29 6.79 -0.79 4.04
CA VAL A 29 7.92 -1.62 4.52
C VAL A 29 7.51 -3.09 4.71
N GLY A 30 6.29 -3.35 5.20
CA GLY A 30 5.78 -4.71 5.38
C GLY A 30 5.00 -5.27 4.18
N LEU A 31 4.55 -4.41 3.27
CA LEU A 31 3.55 -4.75 2.24
C LEU A 31 4.01 -4.38 0.82
N LEU A 32 5.31 -4.48 0.52
CA LEU A 32 5.85 -4.21 -0.82
C LEU A 32 5.20 -5.05 -1.94
N SER A 33 4.61 -6.20 -1.61
CA SER A 33 3.87 -7.03 -2.58
C SER A 33 2.46 -6.53 -2.90
N HIS A 34 1.93 -5.58 -2.13
CA HIS A 34 0.56 -5.04 -2.26
C HIS A 34 0.51 -3.68 -2.97
N ILE A 35 1.58 -3.32 -3.69
CA ILE A 35 1.58 -2.18 -4.61
C ILE A 35 0.88 -2.55 -5.91
N GLY A 36 0.26 -1.58 -6.56
CA GLY A 36 -0.38 -1.76 -7.86
C GLY A 36 -0.13 -0.56 -8.77
N MET A 37 0.28 -0.84 -10.01
CA MET A 37 0.27 0.12 -11.11
C MET A 37 -0.96 -0.11 -11.99
N LYS A 38 -1.71 0.96 -12.27
CA LYS A 38 -2.91 0.89 -13.10
C LYS A 38 -2.56 0.49 -14.54
N ASP A 39 -3.17 -0.57 -15.02
CA ASP A 39 -3.22 -0.97 -16.42
C ASP A 39 -4.33 -0.17 -17.12
N GLN A 40 -3.96 0.63 -18.12
CA GLN A 40 -4.89 1.52 -18.82
C GLN A 40 -5.82 0.78 -19.78
N GLU A 41 -5.42 -0.39 -20.27
CA GLU A 41 -6.21 -1.16 -21.24
C GLU A 41 -7.21 -2.07 -20.55
N LYS A 42 -6.76 -2.74 -19.47
CA LYS A 42 -7.53 -3.79 -18.80
C LYS A 42 -8.35 -3.31 -17.60
N ASN A 43 -8.23 -2.02 -17.26
CA ASN A 43 -8.89 -1.43 -16.09
C ASN A 43 -8.64 -2.20 -14.77
N GLU A 44 -7.45 -2.79 -14.62
CA GLU A 44 -6.99 -3.51 -13.43
C GLU A 44 -5.67 -2.90 -12.92
N TYR A 45 -5.17 -3.41 -11.80
CA TYR A 45 -3.85 -3.06 -11.27
C TYR A 45 -2.91 -4.24 -11.40
N GLN A 46 -1.74 -3.98 -11.99
CA GLN A 46 -0.62 -4.89 -11.99
C GLN A 46 0.18 -4.71 -10.70
N GLY A 47 0.20 -5.75 -9.87
CA GLY A 47 0.98 -5.80 -8.65
C GLY A 47 2.25 -6.66 -8.78
N ALA A 48 2.90 -6.87 -7.65
CA ALA A 48 4.07 -7.74 -7.57
C ALA A 48 3.71 -9.19 -7.92
N ARG A 49 4.71 -9.97 -8.35
CA ARG A 49 4.55 -11.41 -8.67
C ARG A 49 3.42 -11.72 -9.66
N ASN A 50 3.24 -10.84 -10.65
CA ASN A 50 2.18 -10.92 -11.67
C ASN A 50 0.74 -10.87 -11.12
N ALA A 51 0.53 -10.44 -9.87
CA ALA A 51 -0.81 -10.27 -9.33
C ALA A 51 -1.60 -9.24 -10.16
N ARG A 52 -2.85 -9.56 -10.46
CA ARG A 52 -3.80 -8.65 -11.12
C ARG A 52 -5.00 -8.46 -10.21
N PHE A 53 -5.25 -7.23 -9.78
CA PHE A 53 -6.30 -6.94 -8.80
C PHE A 53 -7.06 -5.66 -9.14
N HIS A 54 -8.23 -5.50 -8.54
CA HIS A 54 -9.11 -4.36 -8.76
C HIS A 54 -9.36 -3.61 -7.46
N ILE A 55 -9.63 -2.30 -7.53
CA ILE A 55 -10.10 -1.57 -6.36
C ILE A 55 -11.52 -2.04 -6.01
N PHE A 56 -11.75 -2.38 -4.74
CA PHE A 56 -13.07 -2.78 -4.26
C PHE A 56 -14.13 -1.66 -4.53
N PRO A 57 -15.34 -1.98 -5.02
CA PRO A 57 -16.31 -0.97 -5.46
C PRO A 57 -16.72 0.07 -4.41
N ALA A 58 -16.73 -0.31 -3.13
CA ALA A 58 -17.07 0.60 -2.03
C ALA A 58 -15.91 1.53 -1.61
N SER A 59 -14.74 1.41 -2.25
CA SER A 59 -13.60 2.31 -1.97
C SER A 59 -13.89 3.73 -2.46
N GLY A 60 -13.46 4.72 -1.67
CA GLY A 60 -13.47 6.13 -2.08
C GLY A 60 -12.65 6.42 -3.34
N LEU A 61 -11.70 5.54 -3.70
CA LEU A 61 -10.88 5.67 -4.91
C LEU A 61 -11.46 4.95 -6.13
N PHE A 62 -12.61 4.27 -6.02
CA PHE A 62 -13.16 3.47 -7.11
C PHE A 62 -13.51 4.29 -8.35
N LYS A 63 -14.07 5.50 -8.16
CA LYS A 63 -14.43 6.41 -9.25
C LYS A 63 -13.22 7.11 -9.88
N LYS A 64 -12.24 7.52 -9.06
CA LYS A 64 -11.03 8.23 -9.50
C LYS A 64 -9.80 7.41 -9.13
N GLN A 65 -9.48 6.48 -10.02
CA GLN A 65 -8.42 5.50 -9.83
C GLN A 65 -7.05 6.10 -10.15
N PRO A 66 -6.15 6.24 -9.17
CA PRO A 66 -4.82 6.81 -9.42
C PRO A 66 -3.89 5.78 -10.09
N LYS A 67 -2.83 6.26 -10.76
CA LYS A 67 -1.88 5.39 -11.46
C LYS A 67 -1.15 4.40 -10.54
N TRP A 68 -0.82 4.82 -9.33
CA TRP A 68 -0.12 4.02 -8.34
C TRP A 68 -0.91 3.96 -7.04
N ILE A 69 -1.08 2.75 -6.52
CA ILE A 69 -1.74 2.50 -5.24
C ILE A 69 -0.95 1.53 -4.37
N MET A 70 -1.21 1.58 -3.08
CA MET A 70 -1.02 0.46 -2.17
C MET A 70 -2.37 -0.05 -1.67
N SER A 71 -2.42 -1.34 -1.39
CA SER A 71 -3.56 -2.01 -0.75
C SER A 71 -3.13 -2.54 0.62
N ALA A 72 -3.87 -2.28 1.69
CA ALA A 72 -3.58 -2.95 2.95
C ALA A 72 -3.94 -4.44 2.88
N GLU A 73 -4.97 -4.79 2.09
CA GLU A 73 -5.48 -6.15 1.99
C GLU A 73 -5.74 -6.52 0.52
N LEU A 74 -5.43 -7.76 0.16
CA LEU A 74 -5.83 -8.38 -1.10
C LEU A 74 -6.75 -9.57 -0.78
N VAL A 75 -7.99 -9.53 -1.26
CA VAL A 75 -9.02 -10.52 -0.93
C VAL A 75 -9.53 -11.17 -2.22
N GLU A 76 -9.34 -12.49 -2.33
CA GLU A 76 -9.82 -13.28 -3.46
C GLU A 76 -11.28 -13.72 -3.24
N THR A 77 -12.13 -13.49 -4.23
CA THR A 77 -13.54 -13.93 -4.23
C THR A 77 -13.94 -14.38 -5.63
N SER A 78 -14.69 -13.55 -6.37
CA SER A 78 -14.90 -13.70 -7.82
C SER A 78 -13.70 -13.21 -8.64
N LYS A 79 -12.94 -12.29 -8.07
CA LYS A 79 -11.62 -11.85 -8.52
C LYS A 79 -10.86 -11.25 -7.33
N LEU A 80 -9.58 -10.98 -7.54
CA LEU A 80 -8.73 -10.36 -6.54
C LEU A 80 -9.09 -8.88 -6.34
N TRP A 81 -9.49 -8.53 -5.11
CA TRP A 81 -9.87 -7.18 -4.72
C TRP A 81 -8.87 -6.58 -3.74
N GLY A 82 -8.42 -5.36 -4.03
CA GLY A 82 -7.71 -4.52 -3.08
C GLY A 82 -8.69 -3.75 -2.18
N ARG A 83 -8.46 -3.79 -0.87
CA ARG A 83 -9.22 -3.06 0.15
C ARG A 83 -8.29 -2.19 0.98
N ILE A 84 -8.86 -1.10 1.53
CA ILE A 84 -8.13 -0.07 2.30
C ILE A 84 -6.99 0.48 1.43
N ILE A 85 -7.39 1.19 0.38
CA ILE A 85 -6.49 1.64 -0.70
C ILE A 85 -6.02 3.06 -0.43
N ALA A 86 -4.74 3.30 -0.69
CA ALA A 86 -4.16 4.63 -0.71
C ALA A 86 -3.43 4.90 -2.02
N LYS A 87 -3.46 6.17 -2.45
CA LYS A 87 -2.62 6.66 -3.54
C LYS A 87 -1.20 6.76 -3.01
N ILE A 88 -0.24 6.24 -3.77
CA ILE A 88 1.19 6.40 -3.46
C ILE A 88 1.91 7.04 -4.63
N GLN A 89 3.17 7.41 -4.41
CA GLN A 89 4.09 7.72 -5.48
C GLN A 89 5.18 6.65 -5.60
N PRO A 90 5.66 6.34 -6.83
CA PRO A 90 6.66 5.29 -7.04
C PRO A 90 7.98 5.57 -6.31
N GLU A 91 8.39 6.83 -6.19
CA GLU A 91 9.62 7.26 -5.49
C GLU A 91 9.65 6.88 -4.00
N TRP A 92 8.50 6.56 -3.39
CA TRP A 92 8.43 6.08 -2.00
C TRP A 92 8.88 4.63 -1.87
N ILE A 93 8.80 3.86 -2.96
CA ILE A 93 9.01 2.41 -2.97
C ILE A 93 10.50 2.09 -3.13
N GLU A 94 11.21 2.78 -4.02
CA GLU A 94 12.61 2.50 -4.36
C GLU A 94 13.54 2.46 -3.13
N PRO A 95 13.47 3.41 -2.17
CA PRO A 95 14.33 3.37 -0.99
C PRO A 95 14.06 2.16 -0.09
N LEU A 96 12.82 1.67 -0.05
CA LEU A 96 12.35 0.56 0.78
C LEU A 96 12.63 -0.81 0.12
N ALA A 97 12.64 -0.84 -1.21
CA ALA A 97 12.70 -2.07 -2.01
C ALA A 97 14.05 -2.29 -2.71
N LYS A 98 15.14 -1.65 -2.28
CA LYS A 98 16.47 -1.78 -2.90
C LYS A 98 16.92 -3.24 -3.09
N HIS A 99 16.52 -4.13 -2.19
CA HIS A 99 16.83 -5.56 -2.25
C HIS A 99 16.02 -6.35 -3.31
N LEU A 100 15.02 -5.73 -3.93
CA LEU A 100 14.14 -6.31 -4.94
C LEU A 100 14.40 -5.75 -6.36
N ILE A 101 15.21 -4.71 -6.47
CA ILE A 101 15.51 -4.01 -7.72
C ILE A 101 16.94 -4.40 -8.14
N LYS A 102 17.14 -4.68 -9.43
CA LYS A 102 18.46 -4.96 -10.03
C LYS A 102 18.94 -3.78 -10.85
#